data_AF-A0A969YR91-F1
#
_entry.id   AF-A0A969YR91-F1
#
_cell.length_a   1.000
_cell.length_b   1.000
_cell.length_c   1.000
_cell.angle_alpha   90.00
_cell.angle_beta   90.00
_cell.angle_gamma   90.00
#
_symmetry.space_group_name_H-M   'P 1'
#
loop_
_entity.id
_entity.type
_entity.pdbx_description
1 polymer ?
#
loop_
_entity_poly.entity_id
_entity_poly.type
_entity_poly.pdbx_seq_one_letter_code
_entity_poly.pdbx_strand_id
1 'polypeptide(L)'
;MSNTIRVLLWTILSLGMIFIAMMAFWAFLLILGVFIAARMIYLKLSKKNNVKMYTRRRTDQNQNYTTVIDADDPEKEYHIPKIK
;
A
#
# COMPACT_ATOMS: atom_id res chain seq x y z
N MET A 1 7.08 -31.20 -48.97
CA MET A 1 8.07 -30.21 -48.47
C MET A 1 9.07 -30.95 -47.61
N SER A 2 10.37 -30.79 -47.88
CA SER A 2 11.43 -31.42 -47.08
C SER A 2 11.29 -31.03 -45.61
N ASN A 3 11.32 -32.01 -44.70
CA ASN A 3 11.18 -31.81 -43.25
C ASN A 3 12.14 -30.74 -42.72
N THR A 4 13.29 -30.56 -43.37
CA THR A 4 14.30 -29.55 -43.06
C THR A 4 13.77 -28.11 -43.19
N ILE A 5 12.97 -27.81 -44.22
CA ILE A 5 12.39 -26.47 -44.43
C ILE A 5 11.38 -26.14 -43.33
N ARG A 6 10.59 -27.13 -42.92
CA ARG A 6 9.62 -26.98 -41.83
C ARG A 6 10.33 -26.66 -40.51
N VAL A 7 11.39 -27.40 -40.18
CA VAL A 7 12.17 -27.16 -38.95
C VAL A 7 12.82 -25.77 -38.98
N LEU A 8 13.42 -25.38 -40.11
CA LEU A 8 14.03 -24.06 -40.27
C LEU A 8 13.02 -22.91 -40.09
N LEU A 9 11.78 -23.09 -40.56
CA LEU A 9 10.73 -22.10 -40.40
C LEU A 9 10.33 -21.94 -38.93
N TRP A 10 10.17 -23.05 -38.20
CA TRP A 10 9.84 -23.04 -36.78
C TRP A 10 10.94 -22.44 -35.91
N THR A 11 12.21 -22.67 -36.24
CA THR A 11 13.34 -22.10 -35.48
C THR A 11 13.42 -20.60 -35.65
N ILE A 12 13.25 -20.08 -36.87
CA ILE A 12 13.23 -18.63 -37.13
C ILE A 12 12.05 -17.96 -36.42
N LEU A 13 10.87 -18.59 -36.48
CA LEU A 13 9.68 -18.08 -35.79
C LEU A 13 9.85 -18.07 -34.27
N SER A 14 10.40 -19.14 -33.69
CA SER A 14 10.71 -19.20 -32.26
C SER A 14 11.75 -18.14 -31.85
N LEU A 15 12.76 -17.91 -32.69
CA LEU A 15 13.79 -16.91 -32.42
C LEU A 15 13.19 -15.50 -32.40
N GLY A 16 12.30 -15.18 -33.34
CA GLY A 16 11.56 -13.92 -33.36
C GLY A 16 10.71 -13.71 -32.10
N MET A 17 10.01 -14.75 -31.65
CA MET A 17 9.20 -14.70 -30.43
C MET A 17 10.04 -14.42 -29.18
N ILE A 18 11.26 -14.94 -29.10
CA ILE A 18 12.18 -14.67 -27.97
C ILE A 18 12.57 -13.18 -27.91
N PHE A 19 12.87 -12.57 -29.06
CA PHE A 19 13.18 -11.14 -29.11
C PHE A 19 12.00 -10.27 -28.67
N ILE A 20 10.80 -10.61 -29.13
CA ILE A 20 9.58 -9.91 -28.73
C ILE A 20 9.34 -10.07 -27.23
N ALA A 21 9.50 -11.29 -26.69
CA ALA A 21 9.36 -11.55 -25.27
C ALA A 21 10.37 -10.75 -24.43
N MET A 22 11.62 -10.65 -24.87
CA MET A 22 12.65 -9.86 -24.21
C MET A 22 12.26 -8.37 -24.14
N MET A 23 11.83 -7.79 -25.27
CA MET A 23 11.38 -6.39 -25.32
C MET A 23 10.14 -6.14 -24.46
N ALA A 24 9.16 -7.05 -24.53
CA ALA A 24 7.94 -6.99 -23.72
C ALA A 24 8.24 -7.12 -22.22
N PHE A 25 9.20 -7.96 -21.84
CA PHE A 25 9.63 -8.13 -20.45
C PHE A 25 10.22 -6.85 -19.88
N TRP A 26 11.04 -6.15 -20.66
CA TRP A 26 11.56 -4.83 -20.27
C TRP A 26 10.46 -3.79 -20.11
N ALA A 27 9.51 -3.72 -21.04
CA ALA A 27 8.37 -2.81 -20.94
C ALA A 27 7.50 -3.14 -19.71
N PHE A 28 7.27 -4.43 -19.44
CA PHE A 28 6.51 -4.90 -18.29
C PHE A 28 7.19 -4.49 -16.97
N LEU A 29 8.52 -4.60 -16.87
CA LEU A 29 9.29 -4.17 -15.70
C LEU A 29 9.12 -2.66 -15.42
N LEU A 30 9.12 -1.82 -16.45
CA LEU A 30 8.88 -0.38 -16.28
C LEU A 30 7.48 -0.10 -15.72
N ILE A 31 6.45 -0.75 -16.29
CA ILE A 31 5.06 -0.60 -15.83
C ILE A 31 4.92 -1.07 -14.38
N LEU A 32 5.52 -2.22 -14.05
CA LEU A 32 5.47 -2.78 -12.71
C LEU A 32 6.19 -1.89 -11.69
N GLY A 33 7.34 -1.31 -12.07
CA GLY A 33 8.08 -0.36 -11.24
C GLY A 33 7.24 0.89 -10.90
N VAL A 34 6.59 1.48 -11.89
CA VAL A 34 5.69 2.64 -11.68
C VAL A 34 4.50 2.26 -10.80
N PHE A 35 3.89 1.09 -11.02
CA PHE A 35 2.76 0.62 -10.22
C PHE A 35 3.13 0.46 -8.74
N ILE A 36 4.29 -0.14 -8.45
CA ILE A 36 4.79 -0.31 -7.08
C ILE A 36 5.08 1.05 -6.44
N ALA A 37 5.75 1.96 -7.16
CA ALA A 37 6.05 3.30 -6.67
C ALA A 37 4.76 4.10 -6.36
N ALA A 38 3.80 4.10 -7.27
CA ALA A 38 2.50 4.74 -7.08
C ALA A 38 1.76 4.16 -5.87
N ARG A 39 1.74 2.84 -5.71
CA ARG A 39 1.13 2.17 -4.56
C ARG A 39 1.81 2.57 -3.25
N MET A 40 3.13 2.66 -3.22
CA MET A 40 3.88 3.07 -2.03
C MET A 40 3.56 4.52 -1.63
N ILE A 41 3.48 5.43 -2.61
CA ILE A 41 3.08 6.83 -2.39
C ILE A 41 1.65 6.91 -1.87
N TYR A 42 0.72 6.16 -2.49
CA TYR A 42 -0.69 6.13 -2.09
C TYR A 42 -0.88 5.64 -0.65
N LEU A 43 -0.18 4.58 -0.24
CA LEU A 43 -0.20 4.07 1.12
C LEU A 43 0.39 5.07 2.12
N LYS A 44 1.49 5.74 1.76
CA LYS A 44 2.11 6.77 2.61
C LYS A 44 1.20 7.98 2.80
N LEU A 45 0.48 8.40 1.75
CA LEU A 45 -0.50 9.48 1.81
C LEU A 45 -1.72 9.08 2.65
N SER A 46 -2.24 7.87 2.46
CA SER A 46 -3.40 7.36 3.20
C SER A 46 -3.11 7.14 4.70
N LYS A 47 -1.88 6.75 5.06
CA LYS A 47 -1.46 6.63 6.47
C LYS A 47 -1.40 8.00 7.16
N LYS A 48 -1.04 9.07 6.45
CA LYS A 48 -0.99 10.44 7.01
C LYS A 48 -2.39 10.96 7.40
N ASN A 49 -3.45 10.49 6.74
CA ASN A 49 -4.82 10.90 7.04
C ASN A 49 -5.43 10.12 8.21
N ASN A 50 -5.03 8.87 8.45
CA ASN A 50 -5.54 8.04 9.55
C ASN A 50 -4.83 8.29 10.90
N VAL A 51 -3.61 8.83 10.90
CA VAL A 51 -2.87 9.15 12.15
C VAL A 51 -3.39 10.41 12.85
N LYS A 52 -4.20 11.23 12.15
CA LYS A 52 -4.81 12.42 12.76
C LYS A 52 -6.07 12.13 13.58
N MET A 53 -6.61 10.90 13.55
CA MET A 53 -7.91 10.61 14.17
C MET A 53 -7.85 9.90 15.54
N TYR A 54 -6.66 9.51 16.04
CA TYR A 54 -6.52 8.88 17.37
C TYR A 54 -5.39 9.46 18.22
N THR A 55 -5.02 10.72 17.99
CA THR A 55 -4.12 11.42 18.93
C THR A 55 -4.71 12.75 19.38
N ARG A 56 -5.94 12.71 19.90
CA ARG A 56 -6.37 13.72 20.88
C ARG A 56 -5.81 13.33 22.26
N ARG A 57 -4.49 13.13 22.36
CA ARG A 57 -3.82 13.19 23.66
C ARG A 57 -3.77 14.67 24.03
N ARG A 58 -4.80 15.14 24.73
CA ARG A 58 -4.67 16.30 25.61
C ARG A 58 -3.59 15.93 26.63
N THR A 59 -2.35 16.30 26.32
CA THR A 59 -1.30 16.39 27.32
C THR A 59 -1.54 17.68 28.10
N ASP A 60 -2.60 17.69 28.92
CA ASP A 60 -2.77 18.70 29.95
C ASP A 60 -2.05 18.19 31.19
N GLN A 61 -0.79 18.62 31.35
CA GLN A 61 0.13 18.27 32.43
C GLN A 61 -0.32 18.76 33.82
N ASN A 62 -1.55 19.24 33.98
CA ASN A 62 -2.06 19.84 35.22
C ASN A 62 -3.50 19.46 35.57
N GLN A 63 -3.97 18.27 35.15
CA GLN A 63 -5.31 17.78 35.50
C GLN A 63 -5.24 16.78 36.65
N ASN A 64 -5.77 17.19 37.81
CA ASN A 64 -6.00 16.39 39.03
C ASN A 64 -7.14 15.37 38.87
N TYR A 65 -7.63 15.16 37.65
CA TYR A 65 -8.71 14.25 37.35
C TYR A 65 -8.41 13.45 36.08
N THR A 66 -9.14 12.35 35.91
CA THR A 66 -9.15 11.51 34.72
C THR A 66 -10.56 11.57 34.15
N THR A 67 -10.70 11.92 32.87
CA THR A 67 -11.98 11.87 32.18
C THR A 67 -12.31 10.43 31.79
N VAL A 68 -13.49 9.95 32.18
CA VAL A 68 -14.02 8.63 31.82
C VAL A 68 -15.30 8.84 31.04
N ILE A 69 -15.39 8.19 29.89
CA ILE A 69 -16.57 8.21 29.02
C ILE A 69 -17.49 7.09 29.50
N ASP A 70 -18.79 7.36 29.60
CA ASP A 70 -19.78 6.35 29.94
C ASP A 70 -19.83 5.26 28.85
N ALA A 71 -19.90 3.99 29.27
CA ALA A 71 -19.94 2.86 28.34
C ALA A 71 -21.30 2.77 27.64
N ASP A 72 -22.37 3.22 28.31
CA ASP A 72 -23.74 3.13 27.80
C ASP A 72 -24.17 4.38 27.02
N ASP A 73 -23.46 5.50 27.19
CA ASP A 73 -23.78 6.79 26.55
C ASP A 73 -22.51 7.61 26.22
N PRO A 74 -22.03 7.58 24.96
CA PRO A 74 -20.78 8.22 24.56
C PRO A 74 -20.83 9.75 24.62
N GLU A 75 -22.00 10.38 24.84
CA GLU A 75 -22.14 11.82 25.02
C GLU A 75 -21.92 12.26 26.47
N LYS A 76 -21.87 11.32 27.42
CA LYS A 76 -21.64 11.59 28.84
C LYS A 76 -20.19 11.33 29.24
N GLU A 77 -19.55 12.38 29.73
CA GLU A 77 -18.19 12.35 30.29
C GLU A 77 -18.21 12.65 31.79
N TYR A 78 -17.52 11.83 32.58
CA TYR A 78 -17.35 12.02 34.01
C TYR A 78 -15.88 12.29 34.35
N HIS A 79 -15.61 13.00 35.44
CA HIS A 79 -14.26 13.33 35.89
C HIS A 79 -13.98 12.65 37.22
N ILE A 80 -13.06 11.69 37.22
CA ILE A 80 -12.62 10.97 38.42
C ILE A 80 -11.38 11.67 38.98
N PRO A 81 -11.43 12.24 40.20
CA PRO A 81 -10.27 12.86 40.81
C PRO A 81 -9.17 11.81 41.08
N LYS A 82 -7.92 12.18 40.86
CA LYS A 82 -6.75 11.35 41.17
C LYS A 82 -6.49 11.42 42.67
N ILE A 83 -6.37 10.24 43.29
CA ILE A 83 -6.00 10.13 44.70
C ILE A 83 -4.49 10.42 44.80
N LYS A 84 -4.10 11.31 45.72
CA LYS A 84 -2.70 11.66 46.00
C LYS A 84 -2.06 10.64 46.94
#